data_AF-A0A1T2KY03-F1
#
_entry.id   AF-A0A1T2KY03-F1
#
_cell.length_a   1.000
_cell.length_b   1.000
_cell.length_c   1.000
_cell.angle_alpha   90.00
_cell.angle_beta   90.00
_cell.angle_gamma   90.00
#
_symmetry.space_group_name_H-M   'P 1'
#
loop_
_entity.id
_entity.type
_entity.pdbx_description
1 polymer ?
#
loop_
_entity_poly.entity_id
_entity_poly.type
_entity_poly.pdbx_seq_one_letter_code
_entity_poly.pdbx_strand_id
1 'polypeptide(L)'
;MPRVQGETINYGLQNVVARVSELFRTRDYLGFDYLLTMLGQYPEEMAFPYLCITQGMKAELEGDPGQAVKHYHAVLDNIESPVIEFALKRIAHICMNAGDMENAVYAVDSLVHISDRYVPFFANLLTSIGQPEDAIALYEQYTGQHPGDMGSVEKLAVLYHKLGRQDDIVPLLQSVEQLAPGSEMLGRLKLLCSSSLP
;
A
#
# COMPACT_ATOMS: atom_id res chain seq x y z
N MET A 1 -44.84 -0.14 1.96
CA MET A 1 -43.69 -0.29 2.88
C MET A 1 -43.43 -1.78 2.99
N PRO A 2 -42.26 -2.29 2.53
CA PRO A 2 -41.00 -2.12 3.27
C PRO A 2 -39.78 -1.84 2.38
N ARG A 3 -38.96 -0.84 2.74
CA ARG A 3 -37.63 -0.56 2.16
C ARG A 3 -36.50 -0.70 3.19
N VAL A 4 -36.79 -1.21 4.38
CA VAL A 4 -35.91 -1.07 5.55
C VAL A 4 -34.85 -2.18 5.68
N GLN A 5 -35.08 -3.38 5.11
CA GLN A 5 -34.11 -4.49 5.24
C GLN A 5 -32.85 -4.30 4.38
N GLY A 6 -32.94 -3.72 3.18
CA GLY A 6 -31.78 -3.56 2.29
C GLY A 6 -30.74 -2.55 2.79
N GLU A 7 -31.17 -1.49 3.47
CA GLU A 7 -30.26 -0.47 4.02
C GLU A 7 -29.51 -1.01 5.26
N THR A 8 -30.20 -1.68 6.19
CA THR A 8 -29.58 -2.25 7.41
C THR A 8 -28.57 -3.36 7.09
N ILE A 9 -28.82 -4.15 6.04
CA ILE A 9 -27.92 -5.20 5.55
C ILE A 9 -26.58 -4.59 5.10
N ASN A 10 -26.62 -3.49 4.34
CA ASN A 10 -25.40 -2.85 3.81
C ASN A 10 -24.51 -2.24 4.92
N TYR A 11 -25.12 -1.67 5.99
CA TYR A 11 -24.38 -1.11 7.13
C TYR A 11 -23.51 -2.13 7.88
N GLY A 12 -23.88 -3.42 7.85
CA GLY A 12 -23.09 -4.49 8.49
C GLY A 12 -21.78 -4.76 7.78
N LEU A 13 -21.81 -4.79 6.44
CA LEU A 13 -20.65 -5.14 5.61
C LEU A 13 -19.56 -4.04 5.60
N GLN A 14 -19.97 -2.77 5.67
CA GLN A 14 -19.05 -1.63 5.71
C GLN A 14 -18.05 -1.69 6.88
N ASN A 15 -18.43 -2.35 7.98
CA ASN A 15 -17.60 -2.46 9.18
C ASN A 15 -16.73 -3.72 9.24
N VAL A 16 -16.85 -4.63 8.26
CA VAL A 16 -16.17 -5.93 8.30
C VAL A 16 -14.66 -5.76 8.29
N VAL A 17 -14.11 -4.87 7.46
CA VAL A 17 -12.66 -4.63 7.40
C VAL A 17 -12.10 -4.21 8.76
N ALA A 18 -12.78 -3.27 9.43
CA ALA A 18 -12.39 -2.83 10.77
C ALA A 18 -12.51 -3.96 11.80
N ARG A 19 -13.59 -4.75 11.74
CA ARG A 19 -13.81 -5.87 12.66
C ARG A 19 -12.76 -6.97 12.48
N VAL A 20 -12.48 -7.36 11.25
CA VAL A 20 -11.44 -8.34 10.90
C VAL A 20 -10.06 -7.90 11.40
N SER A 21 -9.73 -6.62 11.20
CA SER A 21 -8.46 -6.05 11.68
C SER A 21 -8.35 -6.11 13.21
N GLU A 22 -9.44 -5.81 13.90
CA GLU A 22 -9.49 -5.88 15.37
C GLU A 22 -9.34 -7.31 15.88
N LEU A 23 -10.09 -8.26 15.29
CA LEU A 23 -10.00 -9.69 15.66
C LEU A 23 -8.59 -10.25 15.46
N PHE A 24 -7.92 -9.86 14.37
CA PHE A 24 -6.54 -10.26 14.13
C PHE A 24 -5.59 -9.70 15.20
N ARG A 25 -5.74 -8.42 15.53
CA ARG A 25 -4.92 -7.73 16.55
C ARG A 25 -5.10 -8.36 17.94
N THR A 26 -6.33 -8.75 18.29
CA THR A 26 -6.64 -9.41 19.57
C THR A 26 -6.43 -10.92 19.56
N ARG A 27 -6.08 -11.49 18.39
CA ARG A 27 -5.93 -12.94 18.16
C ARG A 27 -7.18 -13.74 18.54
N ASP A 28 -8.36 -13.16 18.28
CA ASP A 28 -9.66 -13.75 18.63
C ASP A 28 -10.17 -14.72 17.56
N TYR A 29 -9.76 -15.99 17.66
CA TYR A 29 -10.16 -17.06 16.74
C TYR A 29 -11.67 -17.31 16.71
N LEU A 30 -12.33 -17.28 17.88
CA LEU A 30 -13.78 -17.52 17.97
C LEU A 30 -14.56 -16.36 17.33
N GLY A 31 -14.06 -15.13 17.46
CA GLY A 31 -14.64 -13.97 16.81
C GLY A 31 -14.58 -14.06 15.28
N PHE A 32 -13.53 -14.67 14.71
CA PHE A 32 -13.48 -14.97 13.28
C PHE A 32 -14.57 -15.97 12.86
N ASP A 33 -14.73 -17.07 13.60
CA ASP A 33 -15.75 -18.08 13.28
C ASP A 33 -17.18 -17.53 13.37
N TYR A 34 -17.42 -16.69 14.39
CA TYR A 34 -18.70 -15.99 14.52
C TYR A 34 -18.93 -15.03 13.34
N LEU A 35 -17.92 -14.24 12.96
CA LEU A 35 -18.02 -13.30 11.84
C LEU A 35 -18.27 -14.03 10.51
N LEU A 36 -17.59 -15.15 10.26
CA LEU A 36 -17.83 -15.97 9.07
C LEU A 36 -19.26 -16.52 9.04
N THR A 37 -19.76 -17.00 10.18
CA THR A 37 -21.14 -17.48 10.31
C THR A 37 -22.15 -16.36 10.02
N MET A 38 -21.89 -15.15 10.51
CA MET A 38 -22.72 -13.97 10.25
C MET A 38 -22.70 -13.58 8.77
N LEU A 39 -21.52 -13.54 8.15
CA LEU A 39 -21.38 -13.22 6.73
C LEU A 39 -22.08 -14.24 5.83
N GLY A 40 -22.11 -15.52 6.21
CA GLY A 40 -22.83 -16.57 5.47
C GLY A 40 -24.36 -16.40 5.42
N GLN A 41 -24.93 -15.48 6.19
CA GLN A 41 -26.36 -15.15 6.14
C GLN A 41 -26.70 -14.12 5.07
N TYR A 42 -25.69 -13.46 4.50
CA TYR A 42 -25.83 -12.50 3.41
C TYR A 42 -25.84 -13.23 2.06
N PRO A 43 -26.49 -12.67 1.03
CA PRO A 43 -26.34 -13.15 -0.34
C PRO A 43 -24.86 -13.26 -0.75
N GLU A 44 -24.51 -14.41 -1.33
CA GLU A 44 -23.12 -14.79 -1.63
C GLU A 44 -22.37 -13.70 -2.39
N GLU A 45 -22.96 -13.17 -3.46
CA GLU A 45 -22.37 -12.12 -4.29
C GLU A 45 -21.93 -10.88 -3.47
N MET A 46 -22.72 -10.48 -2.47
CA MET A 46 -22.38 -9.33 -1.62
C MET A 46 -21.37 -9.70 -0.53
N ALA A 47 -21.47 -10.91 0.02
CA ALA A 47 -20.65 -11.36 1.15
C ALA A 47 -19.27 -11.86 0.72
N PHE A 48 -19.14 -12.38 -0.50
CA PHE A 48 -17.97 -13.06 -1.02
C PHE A 48 -16.64 -12.31 -0.78
N PRO A 49 -16.49 -11.02 -1.15
CA PRO A 49 -15.23 -10.31 -0.90
C PRO A 49 -14.90 -10.23 0.60
N TYR A 50 -15.92 -10.06 1.45
CA TYR A 50 -15.77 -9.99 2.90
C TYR A 50 -15.46 -11.35 3.53
N LEU A 51 -16.06 -12.43 3.03
CA LEU A 51 -15.73 -13.80 3.40
C LEU A 51 -14.26 -14.09 3.07
N CYS A 52 -13.82 -13.74 1.87
CA CYS A 52 -12.44 -13.93 1.42
C CYS A 52 -11.43 -13.23 2.35
N ILE A 53 -11.60 -11.93 2.64
CA ILE A 53 -10.64 -11.24 3.52
C ILE A 53 -10.69 -11.76 4.96
N THR A 54 -11.86 -12.21 5.43
CA THR A 54 -12.03 -12.76 6.78
C THR A 54 -11.34 -14.11 6.90
N GLN A 55 -11.52 -15.00 5.92
CA GLN A 55 -10.83 -16.30 5.84
C GLN A 55 -9.33 -16.12 5.68
N GLY A 56 -8.89 -15.19 4.82
CA GLY A 56 -7.48 -14.89 4.63
C GLY A 56 -6.81 -14.44 5.92
N MET A 57 -7.42 -13.49 6.64
CA MET A 57 -6.87 -12.98 7.90
C MET A 57 -6.86 -14.04 9.00
N LYS A 58 -7.86 -14.93 9.03
CA LYS A 58 -7.86 -16.07 9.94
C LYS A 58 -6.72 -17.05 9.62
N ALA A 59 -6.51 -17.37 8.34
CA ALA A 59 -5.41 -18.23 7.91
C ALA A 59 -4.04 -17.64 8.24
N GLU A 60 -3.85 -16.32 8.10
CA GLU A 60 -2.63 -15.65 8.56
C GLU A 60 -2.40 -15.83 10.07
N LEU A 61 -3.46 -15.70 10.87
CA LEU A 61 -3.38 -15.87 12.33
C LEU A 61 -3.05 -17.30 12.73
N GLU A 62 -3.53 -18.27 11.96
CA GLU A 62 -3.26 -19.71 12.10
C GLU A 62 -1.85 -20.10 11.58
N GLY A 63 -1.11 -19.16 10.97
CA GLY A 63 0.24 -19.40 10.47
C GLY A 63 0.28 -20.07 9.11
N ASP A 64 -0.79 -19.97 8.31
CA ASP A 64 -0.86 -20.49 6.94
C ASP A 64 -0.93 -19.34 5.92
N PRO A 65 0.22 -18.70 5.60
CA PRO A 65 0.27 -17.61 4.63
C PRO A 65 -0.11 -18.04 3.21
N GLY A 66 0.06 -19.32 2.87
CA GLY A 66 -0.29 -19.86 1.55
C GLY A 66 -1.80 -19.88 1.34
N GLN A 67 -2.56 -20.36 2.32
CA GLN A 67 -4.02 -20.30 2.28
C GLN A 67 -4.53 -18.87 2.38
N ALA A 68 -3.89 -18.03 3.19
CA ALA A 68 -4.25 -16.62 3.28
C ALA A 68 -4.19 -15.91 1.91
N VAL A 69 -3.08 -16.08 1.19
CA VAL A 69 -2.87 -15.51 -0.14
C VAL A 69 -3.91 -16.01 -1.14
N LYS A 70 -4.28 -17.30 -1.12
CA LYS A 70 -5.36 -17.82 -1.98
C LYS A 70 -6.70 -17.12 -1.72
N HIS A 71 -7.06 -16.91 -0.46
CA HIS A 71 -8.29 -16.20 -0.13
C HIS A 71 -8.24 -14.74 -0.59
N TYR A 72 -7.11 -14.05 -0.43
CA TYR A 72 -6.98 -12.67 -0.93
C TYR A 72 -7.00 -12.59 -2.46
N HIS A 73 -6.39 -13.54 -3.17
CA HIS A 73 -6.43 -13.57 -4.62
C HIS A 73 -7.84 -13.70 -5.18
N ALA A 74 -8.72 -14.46 -4.52
CA ALA A 74 -10.12 -14.57 -4.93
C ALA A 74 -10.87 -13.23 -4.94
N VAL A 75 -10.41 -12.23 -4.16
CA VAL A 75 -10.95 -10.87 -4.20
C VAL A 75 -10.59 -10.16 -5.51
N LEU A 76 -9.43 -10.47 -6.09
CA LEU A 76 -8.88 -9.81 -7.27
C LEU A 76 -9.62 -10.19 -8.57
N ASP A 77 -10.39 -11.28 -8.56
CA ASP A 77 -11.25 -11.68 -9.67
C ASP A 77 -12.31 -10.61 -10.02
N ASN A 78 -12.61 -9.72 -9.08
CA ASN A 78 -13.42 -8.53 -9.30
C ASN A 78 -12.66 -7.26 -8.90
N ILE A 79 -12.18 -6.52 -9.91
CA ILE A 79 -11.42 -5.27 -9.70
C ILE A 79 -12.21 -4.15 -9.01
N GLU A 80 -13.55 -4.20 -9.07
CA GLU A 80 -14.43 -3.23 -8.42
C GLU A 80 -14.75 -3.61 -6.96
N SER A 81 -14.16 -4.72 -6.47
CA SER A 81 -14.38 -5.19 -5.11
C SER A 81 -14.04 -4.11 -4.08
N PRO A 82 -14.93 -3.82 -3.11
CA PRO A 82 -14.73 -2.76 -2.11
C PRO A 82 -13.56 -3.04 -1.16
N VAL A 83 -13.01 -4.25 -1.17
CA VAL A 83 -11.91 -4.69 -0.32
C VAL A 83 -10.66 -5.09 -1.11
N ILE A 84 -10.61 -4.80 -2.42
CA ILE A 84 -9.46 -5.13 -3.27
C ILE A 84 -8.17 -4.49 -2.75
N GLU A 85 -8.23 -3.22 -2.34
CA GLU A 85 -7.09 -2.51 -1.77
C GLU A 85 -6.61 -3.16 -0.46
N PHE A 86 -7.54 -3.67 0.36
CA PHE A 86 -7.19 -4.41 1.58
C PHE A 86 -6.48 -5.72 1.23
N ALA A 87 -7.04 -6.50 0.30
CA ALA A 87 -6.46 -7.77 -0.14
C ALA A 87 -5.05 -7.60 -0.73
N LEU A 88 -4.85 -6.62 -1.62
CA LEU A 88 -3.54 -6.32 -2.21
C LEU A 88 -2.51 -5.93 -1.16
N LYS A 89 -2.88 -5.13 -0.14
CA LYS A 89 -1.99 -4.82 0.99
C LYS A 89 -1.56 -6.05 1.76
N ARG A 90 -2.49 -6.99 2.00
CA ARG A 90 -2.17 -8.24 2.69
C ARG A 90 -1.26 -9.14 1.84
N ILE A 91 -1.54 -9.29 0.55
CA ILE A 91 -0.69 -10.05 -0.39
C ILE A 91 0.73 -9.46 -0.41
N ALA A 92 0.85 -8.15 -0.62
CA ALA A 92 2.15 -7.47 -0.61
C ALA A 92 2.92 -7.74 0.69
N HIS A 93 2.24 -7.62 1.85
CA HIS A 93 2.85 -7.91 3.15
C HIS A 93 3.35 -9.34 3.28
N ILE A 94 2.54 -10.33 2.91
CA ILE A 94 2.90 -11.74 2.99
C ILE A 94 4.07 -12.05 2.05
N CYS A 95 4.00 -11.61 0.79
CA CYS A 95 5.05 -11.83 -0.20
C CYS A 95 6.39 -11.21 0.23
N MET A 96 6.37 -9.98 0.75
CA MET A 96 7.59 -9.35 1.29
C MET A 96 8.19 -10.15 2.45
N ASN A 97 7.37 -10.63 3.39
CA ASN A 97 7.85 -11.44 4.52
C ASN A 97 8.40 -12.80 4.07
N ALA A 98 7.85 -13.36 2.99
CA ALA A 98 8.31 -14.61 2.39
C ALA A 98 9.56 -14.45 1.50
N GLY A 99 9.98 -13.21 1.23
CA GLY A 99 11.06 -12.90 0.28
C GLY A 99 10.66 -13.05 -1.19
N ASP A 100 9.36 -13.23 -1.47
CA ASP A 100 8.79 -13.31 -2.81
C ASP A 100 8.60 -11.90 -3.39
N MET A 101 9.73 -11.31 -3.79
CA MET A 101 9.77 -9.91 -4.24
C MET A 101 9.01 -9.69 -5.55
N GLU A 102 8.93 -10.71 -6.42
CA GLU A 102 8.20 -10.62 -7.69
C GLU A 102 6.71 -10.39 -7.44
N ASN A 103 6.08 -11.26 -6.63
CA ASN A 103 4.66 -11.08 -6.30
C ASN A 103 4.40 -9.85 -5.41
N ALA A 104 5.36 -9.47 -4.56
CA ALA A 104 5.26 -8.23 -3.80
C ALA A 104 5.22 -7.00 -4.72
N VAL A 105 6.08 -6.93 -5.73
CA VAL A 105 6.11 -5.86 -6.73
C VAL A 105 4.79 -5.79 -7.49
N TYR A 106 4.26 -6.92 -7.97
CA TYR A 106 2.96 -6.94 -8.66
C TYR A 106 1.80 -6.43 -7.79
N ALA A 107 1.75 -6.84 -6.53
CA ALA A 107 0.70 -6.40 -5.61
C ALA A 107 0.79 -4.88 -5.33
N VAL A 108 2.01 -4.35 -5.19
CA VAL A 108 2.23 -2.92 -4.92
C VAL A 108 2.00 -2.05 -6.16
N ASP A 109 2.40 -2.53 -7.35
CA ASP A 109 2.08 -1.86 -8.62
C ASP A 109 0.56 -1.77 -8.83
N SER A 110 -0.17 -2.85 -8.52
CA SER A 110 -1.65 -2.84 -8.53
C SER A 110 -2.23 -1.80 -7.56
N LEU A 111 -1.62 -1.61 -6.39
CA LEU A 111 -2.02 -0.55 -5.44
C LEU A 111 -1.78 0.85 -6.03
N VAL A 112 -0.68 1.07 -6.74
CA VAL A 112 -0.41 2.35 -7.40
C VAL A 112 -1.48 2.70 -8.45
N HIS A 113 -1.99 1.70 -9.18
CA HIS A 113 -3.11 1.89 -10.11
C HIS A 113 -4.42 2.28 -9.41
N ILE A 114 -4.60 1.90 -8.14
CA ILE A 114 -5.75 2.32 -7.31
C ILE A 114 -5.56 3.76 -6.81
N SER A 115 -4.36 4.10 -6.35
CA SER A 115 -4.04 5.44 -5.90
C SER A 115 -2.53 5.70 -5.92
N ASP A 116 -2.15 6.84 -6.48
CA ASP A 116 -0.77 7.34 -6.50
C ASP A 116 -0.14 7.50 -5.10
N ARG A 117 -0.93 7.53 -4.02
CA ARG A 117 -0.42 7.54 -2.63
C ARG A 117 0.52 6.38 -2.31
N TYR A 118 0.47 5.29 -3.08
CA TYR A 118 1.35 4.15 -2.91
C TYR A 118 2.68 4.29 -3.65
N VAL A 119 2.83 5.26 -4.56
CA VAL A 119 4.06 5.44 -5.34
C VAL A 119 5.29 5.61 -4.44
N PRO A 120 5.26 6.44 -3.37
CA PRO A 120 6.41 6.54 -2.49
C PRO A 120 6.77 5.22 -1.83
N PHE A 121 5.80 4.38 -1.51
CA PHE A 121 6.07 3.03 -0.97
C PHE A 121 6.66 2.12 -2.04
N PHE A 122 6.11 2.15 -3.25
CA PHE A 122 6.57 1.32 -4.36
C PHE A 122 8.02 1.64 -4.75
N ALA A 123 8.36 2.91 -4.91
CA ALA A 123 9.72 3.32 -5.22
C ALA A 123 10.73 2.90 -4.14
N ASN A 124 10.34 2.90 -2.86
CA ASN A 124 11.19 2.37 -1.78
C ASN A 124 11.40 0.85 -1.90
N LEU A 125 10.37 0.10 -2.28
CA LEU A 125 10.47 -1.35 -2.54
C LEU A 125 11.42 -1.62 -3.73
N LEU A 126 11.24 -0.92 -4.85
CA LEU A 126 12.12 -1.05 -6.02
C LEU A 126 13.59 -0.75 -5.67
N THR A 127 13.82 0.30 -4.87
CA THR A 127 15.17 0.63 -4.38
C THR A 127 15.75 -0.51 -3.54
N SER A 128 14.96 -1.13 -2.64
CA SER A 128 15.46 -2.18 -1.75
C SER A 128 15.76 -3.50 -2.48
N ILE A 129 15.12 -3.75 -3.62
CA ILE A 129 15.36 -4.93 -4.45
C ILE A 129 16.38 -4.69 -5.58
N GLY A 130 17.07 -3.55 -5.57
CA GLY A 130 18.15 -3.26 -6.52
C GLY A 130 17.67 -2.72 -7.87
N GLN A 131 16.48 -2.13 -7.92
CA GLN A 131 15.91 -1.44 -9.08
C GLN A 131 15.79 0.09 -8.84
N PRO A 132 16.91 0.79 -8.57
CA PRO A 132 16.85 2.20 -8.20
C PRO A 132 16.46 3.13 -9.37
N GLU A 133 16.69 2.74 -10.62
CA GLU A 133 16.30 3.57 -11.78
C GLU A 133 14.78 3.59 -11.98
N ASP A 134 14.10 2.45 -11.81
CA ASP A 134 12.64 2.39 -11.83
C ASP A 134 12.04 3.16 -10.65
N ALA A 135 12.68 3.11 -9.49
CA ALA A 135 12.31 3.92 -8.33
C ALA A 135 12.44 5.43 -8.59
N ILE A 136 13.50 5.86 -9.27
CA ILE A 136 13.68 7.27 -9.68
C ILE A 136 12.55 7.69 -10.61
N ALA A 137 12.27 6.92 -11.66
CA ALA A 137 11.23 7.26 -12.63
C ALA A 137 9.86 7.44 -11.95
N LEU A 138 9.52 6.55 -11.02
CA LEU A 138 8.30 6.67 -10.20
C LEU A 138 8.30 7.94 -9.35
N TYR A 139 9.40 8.23 -8.65
CA TYR A 139 9.50 9.42 -7.81
C TYR A 139 9.47 10.72 -8.63
N GLU A 140 10.13 10.79 -9.77
CA GLU A 140 10.11 11.95 -10.67
C GLU A 140 8.69 12.27 -11.13
N GLN A 141 7.97 11.26 -11.61
CA GLN A 141 6.58 11.41 -12.02
C GLN A 141 5.70 11.85 -10.84
N TYR A 142 5.83 11.19 -9.70
CA TYR A 142 5.02 11.47 -8.51
C TYR A 142 5.28 12.86 -7.95
N THR A 143 6.53 13.25 -7.73
CA THR A 143 6.88 14.56 -7.18
C THR A 143 6.55 15.70 -8.13
N GLY A 144 6.56 15.47 -9.45
CA GLY A 144 6.04 16.43 -10.43
C GLY A 144 4.53 16.69 -10.30
N GLN A 145 3.76 15.67 -9.94
CA GLN A 145 2.30 15.78 -9.71
C GLN A 145 1.96 16.26 -8.29
N HIS A 146 2.82 15.93 -7.32
CA HIS A 146 2.67 16.22 -5.90
C HIS A 146 3.84 17.07 -5.38
N PRO A 147 4.06 18.29 -5.90
CA PRO A 147 5.20 19.12 -5.53
C PRO A 147 5.23 19.51 -4.04
N GLY A 148 4.09 19.39 -3.34
CA GLY A 148 3.97 19.63 -1.90
C GLY A 148 4.40 18.46 -1.02
N ASP A 149 4.58 17.24 -1.56
CA ASP A 149 5.07 16.11 -0.77
C ASP A 149 6.60 16.15 -0.63
N MET A 150 7.03 17.00 0.30
CA MET A 150 8.43 17.18 0.64
C MET A 150 9.11 15.89 1.12
N GLY A 151 8.36 14.95 1.70
CA GLY A 151 8.90 13.66 2.10
C GLY A 151 9.35 12.81 0.92
N SER A 152 8.57 12.80 -0.17
CA SER A 152 8.94 12.10 -1.40
C SER A 152 10.03 12.82 -2.18
N VAL A 153 10.03 14.16 -2.19
CA VAL A 153 11.12 14.95 -2.78
C VAL A 153 12.45 14.71 -2.08
N GLU A 154 12.47 14.61 -0.75
CA GLU A 154 13.68 14.28 0.02
C GLU A 154 14.21 12.89 -0.34
N LYS A 155 13.32 11.89 -0.46
CA LYS A 155 13.71 10.54 -0.86
C LYS A 155 14.30 10.49 -2.26
N LEU A 156 13.72 11.21 -3.23
CA LEU A 156 14.26 11.32 -4.58
C LEU A 156 15.66 11.96 -4.58
N ALA A 157 15.84 13.08 -3.87
CA ALA A 157 17.14 13.75 -3.77
C ALA A 157 18.22 12.86 -3.13
N VAL A 158 17.87 12.13 -2.06
CA VAL A 158 18.76 11.16 -1.41
C VAL A 158 19.11 10.02 -2.36
N LEU A 159 18.15 9.54 -3.15
CA LEU A 159 18.36 8.46 -4.12
C LEU A 159 19.30 8.91 -5.24
N TYR A 160 19.09 10.09 -5.84
CA TYR A 160 20.03 10.66 -6.80
C TYR A 160 21.45 10.80 -6.23
N HIS A 161 21.58 11.30 -4.99
CA HIS A 161 22.88 11.46 -4.36
C HIS A 161 23.61 10.12 -4.18
N LYS A 162 22.89 9.09 -3.72
CA LYS A 162 23.45 7.73 -3.56
C LYS A 162 23.93 7.13 -4.88
N LEU A 163 23.30 7.49 -6.00
CA LEU A 163 23.67 7.03 -7.34
C LEU A 163 24.68 7.96 -8.04
N GLY A 164 25.12 9.04 -7.40
CA GLY A 164 26.04 10.02 -8.01
C GLY A 164 25.40 10.86 -9.12
N ARG A 165 24.08 10.92 -9.19
CA ARG A 165 23.31 11.67 -10.21
C ARG A 165 23.19 13.15 -9.83
N GLN A 166 24.34 13.81 -9.70
CA GLN A 166 24.41 15.19 -9.20
C GLN A 166 23.70 16.19 -10.11
N ASP A 167 23.74 15.95 -11.43
CA ASP A 167 23.09 16.80 -12.43
C ASP A 167 21.57 16.81 -12.30
N ASP A 168 20.97 15.71 -11.82
CA ASP A 168 19.53 15.58 -11.62
C ASP A 168 19.07 16.21 -10.29
N ILE A 169 19.95 16.33 -9.30
CA ILE A 169 19.63 16.98 -8.02
C ILE A 169 19.50 18.49 -8.16
N VAL A 170 20.31 19.12 -9.01
CA VAL A 170 20.31 20.58 -9.19
C VAL A 170 18.92 21.13 -9.55
N PRO A 171 18.21 20.64 -10.58
CA PRO A 171 16.87 21.11 -10.89
C PRO A 171 15.86 20.80 -9.77
N LEU A 172 16.03 19.69 -9.05
CA LEU A 172 15.18 19.35 -7.89
C LEU A 172 15.36 20.33 -6.73
N LEU A 173 16.59 20.76 -6.43
CA LEU A 173 16.85 21.78 -5.41
C LEU A 173 16.25 23.14 -5.79
N GLN A 174 16.29 23.49 -7.08
CA GLN A 174 15.70 24.72 -7.59
C GLN A 174 14.17 24.71 -7.43
N SER A 175 13.52 23.58 -7.72
CA SER A 175 12.07 23.47 -7.52
C SER A 175 11.69 23.56 -6.04
N VAL A 176 12.46 22.92 -5.14
CA VAL A 176 12.25 23.01 -3.69
C VAL A 176 12.44 24.44 -3.18
N GLU A 177 13.46 25.18 -3.65
CA GLU A 177 13.66 26.60 -3.27
C GLU A 177 12.46 27.47 -3.65
N GLN A 178 11.85 27.23 -4.81
CA GLN A 178 10.68 27.99 -5.26
C GLN A 178 9.42 27.68 -4.43
N LEU A 179 9.24 26.41 -4.04
CA LEU A 179 8.05 25.94 -3.33
C LEU A 179 8.13 26.17 -1.81
N ALA A 180 9.32 26.02 -1.23
CA ALA A 180 9.56 26.08 0.20
C ALA A 180 10.92 26.77 0.50
N PRO A 181 11.03 28.08 0.20
CA PRO A 181 12.27 28.83 0.38
C PRO A 181 12.70 28.84 1.84
N GLY A 182 13.99 28.60 2.08
CA GLY A 182 14.56 28.59 3.44
C GLY A 182 14.09 27.44 4.34
N SER A 183 13.43 26.40 3.80
CA SER A 183 13.07 25.21 4.57
C SER A 183 14.32 24.48 5.10
N GLU A 184 14.22 23.88 6.30
CA GLU A 184 15.30 23.08 6.88
C GLU A 184 15.76 21.97 5.93
N MET A 185 14.79 21.30 5.29
CA MET A 185 15.03 20.26 4.28
C MET A 185 15.93 20.76 3.15
N LEU A 186 15.66 21.93 2.59
CA LEU A 186 16.48 22.49 1.51
C LEU A 186 17.93 22.75 1.98
N GLY A 187 18.09 23.22 3.22
CA GLY A 187 19.40 23.34 3.85
C GLY A 187 20.13 22.00 3.94
N ARG A 188 19.45 20.94 4.41
CA ARG A 188 20.02 19.58 4.50
C ARG A 188 20.39 19.02 3.13
N LEU A 189 19.53 19.17 2.12
CA LEU A 189 19.80 18.65 0.78
C LEU A 189 20.97 19.38 0.11
N LYS A 190 21.11 20.69 0.29
CA LYS A 190 22.27 21.45 -0.21
C LYS A 190 23.58 20.97 0.45
N LEU A 191 23.56 20.67 1.75
CA LEU A 191 24.71 20.11 2.47
C LEU A 191 25.06 18.70 1.98
N LEU A 192 24.05 17.85 1.72
CA LEU A 192 24.24 16.51 1.17
C LEU A 192 24.96 16.56 -0.19
N CYS A 193 24.62 17.56 -1.02
CA CYS A 193 25.26 17.75 -2.33
C CYS A 193 26.68 18.28 -2.23
N SER A 194 26.97 19.13 -1.24
CA SER A 194 28.31 19.73 -1.07
C SER A 194 29.32 18.80 -0.42
N SER A 195 28.89 17.82 0.38
CA SER A 195 29.77 16.79 0.98
C SER A 195 30.28 15.73 -0.01
N SER A 196 29.92 15.83 -1.29
CA SER A 196 30.31 14.91 -2.37
C SER A 196 31.48 15.42 -3.22
N LEU A 197 32.02 16.62 -2.94
CA LEU A 197 33.16 17.19 -3.64
C LEU A 197 34.46 16.54 -3.12
N PRO A 198 35.24 15.82 -3.95
CA PRO A 198 36.62 15.45 -3.61
C PRO A 198 37.54 16.67 -3.49
#